data_AF-A0A3P5X5S3-F1
#
_entry.id   AF-A0A3P5X5S3-F1
#
_cell.length_a   1.000
_cell.length_b   1.000
_cell.length_c   1.000
_cell.angle_alpha   90.00
_cell.angle_beta   90.00
_cell.angle_gamma   90.00
#
_symmetry.space_group_name_H-M   'P 1'
#
loop_
_entity.id
_entity.type
_entity.pdbx_description
1 polymer ?
#
loop_
_entity_poly.entity_id
_entity_poly.type
_entity_poly.pdbx_seq_one_letter_code
_entity_poly.pdbx_strand_id
1 'polypeptide(L)'
;MVSLAKKGENDMNIKWVAERFENFAVLECEGSSELYKTLSLQIAKDNDLLNLCLHAKEGQPIPNLLFGAVHYLLLQGTDHELKEFYPSE
;
A
#
# COMPACT_ATOMS: atom_id res chain seq x y z
N MET A 1 -3.37 -31.08 -4.81
CA MET A 1 -1.96 -30.81 -4.46
C MET A 1 -1.50 -29.42 -4.92
N VAL A 2 -1.58 -29.07 -6.21
CA VAL A 2 -1.11 -27.76 -6.75
C VAL A 2 -1.84 -26.53 -6.15
N SER A 3 -3.14 -26.62 -5.87
CA SER A 3 -3.92 -25.47 -5.36
C SER A 3 -3.57 -25.03 -3.93
N LEU A 4 -3.09 -25.94 -3.08
CA LEU A 4 -2.74 -25.64 -1.69
C LEU A 4 -1.39 -24.93 -1.60
N ALA A 5 -0.43 -25.33 -2.45
CA ALA A 5 0.88 -24.70 -2.54
C ALA A 5 0.78 -23.23 -3.02
N LYS A 6 -0.02 -22.98 -4.07
CA LYS A 6 -0.26 -21.61 -4.57
C LYS A 6 -0.92 -20.69 -3.54
N LYS A 7 -1.82 -21.24 -2.72
CA LYS A 7 -2.45 -20.49 -1.63
C LYS A 7 -1.42 -20.13 -0.55
N GLY A 8 -0.59 -21.08 -0.13
CA GLY A 8 0.45 -20.84 0.88
C GLY A 8 1.52 -19.83 0.44
N GLU A 9 1.91 -19.86 -0.85
CA GLU A 9 2.81 -18.86 -1.43
C GLU A 9 2.18 -17.46 -1.44
N ASN A 10 0.91 -17.34 -1.82
CA ASN A 10 0.19 -16.07 -1.80
C ASN A 10 0.06 -15.51 -0.37
N ASP A 11 -0.29 -16.37 0.61
CA ASP A 11 -0.42 -15.97 2.01
C ASP A 11 0.92 -15.46 2.59
N MET A 12 2.05 -16.03 2.16
CA MET A 12 3.39 -15.57 2.56
C MET A 12 3.74 -14.23 1.90
N ASN A 13 3.40 -14.07 0.62
CA ASN A 13 3.64 -12.84 -0.12
C ASN A 13 2.80 -11.67 0.44
N ILE A 14 1.52 -11.90 0.76
CA ILE A 14 0.65 -10.90 1.40
C ILE A 14 1.25 -10.43 2.72
N LYS A 15 1.70 -11.36 3.58
CA LYS A 15 2.34 -11.00 4.86
C LYS A 15 3.57 -10.14 4.66
N TRP A 16 4.42 -10.47 3.69
CA TRP A 16 5.61 -9.69 3.38
C TRP A 16 5.27 -8.26 2.91
N VAL A 17 4.23 -8.08 2.11
CA VAL A 17 3.76 -6.74 1.71
C VAL A 17 3.17 -5.99 2.90
N ALA A 18 2.39 -6.66 3.77
CA ALA A 18 1.84 -6.05 4.97
C ALA A 18 2.95 -5.48 5.87
N GLU A 19 4.01 -6.26 6.12
CA GLU A 19 5.18 -5.84 6.87
C GLU A 19 5.86 -4.60 6.25
N ARG A 20 5.86 -4.45 4.92
CA ARG A 20 6.41 -3.25 4.26
C ARG A 20 5.58 -2.01 4.59
N PHE A 21 4.26 -2.11 4.62
CA PHE A 21 3.39 -1.00 5.01
C PHE A 21 3.50 -0.68 6.51
N GLU A 22 3.59 -1.69 7.37
CA GLU A 22 3.81 -1.49 8.82
C GLU A 22 5.14 -0.78 9.08
N ASN A 23 6.21 -1.22 8.42
CA ASN A 23 7.52 -0.59 8.53
C ASN A 23 7.51 0.84 8.00
N PHE A 24 6.86 1.10 6.86
CA PHE A 24 6.75 2.46 6.33
C PHE A 24 5.99 3.40 7.28
N ALA A 25 4.92 2.90 7.93
CA ALA A 25 4.17 3.67 8.90
C ALA A 25 5.03 4.12 10.11
N VAL A 26 5.86 3.21 10.62
CA VAL A 26 6.69 3.46 11.82
C VAL A 26 7.98 4.21 11.47
N LEU A 27 8.67 3.80 10.40
CA LEU A 27 10.02 4.29 10.10
C LEU A 27 10.02 5.58 9.29
N GLU A 28 8.98 5.84 8.49
CA GLU A 28 8.95 6.97 7.57
C GLU A 28 7.84 7.99 7.90
N CYS A 29 6.67 7.53 8.36
CA CYS A 29 5.50 8.39 8.58
C CYS A 29 5.36 8.89 10.02
N GLU A 30 5.87 8.16 11.01
CA GLU A 30 5.73 8.56 12.41
C GLU A 30 6.47 9.88 12.68
N GLY A 31 5.73 10.86 13.19
CA GLY A 31 6.24 12.22 13.42
C GLY A 31 6.35 13.10 12.17
N SER A 32 6.09 12.57 10.97
CA SER A 32 6.15 13.30 9.70
C SER A 32 4.78 13.46 9.03
N SER A 33 3.98 12.40 8.98
CA SER A 33 2.63 12.41 8.39
C SER A 33 1.71 11.40 9.06
N GLU A 34 0.79 11.91 9.89
CA GLU A 34 -0.20 11.08 10.57
C GLU A 34 -1.19 10.43 9.59
N LEU A 35 -1.45 11.10 8.45
CA LEU A 35 -2.30 10.56 7.39
C LEU A 35 -1.66 9.30 6.78
N TYR A 36 -0.43 9.39 6.28
CA TYR A 36 0.22 8.23 5.64
C TYR A 36 0.52 7.12 6.64
N LYS A 37 0.81 7.45 7.91
CA LYS A 37 0.90 6.47 9.00
C LYS A 37 -0.41 5.69 9.13
N THR A 38 -1.52 6.41 9.28
CA THR A 38 -2.85 5.81 9.46
C THR A 38 -3.22 4.94 8.26
N LEU A 39 -3.08 5.47 7.04
CA LEU A 39 -3.39 4.73 5.82
C LEU A 39 -2.53 3.46 5.69
N SER A 40 -1.22 3.55 5.93
CA SER A 40 -0.32 2.39 5.83
C SER A 40 -0.70 1.29 6.82
N LEU A 41 -1.06 1.63 8.05
CA LEU A 41 -1.51 0.66 9.06
C LEU A 41 -2.86 0.01 8.72
N GLN A 42 -3.74 0.69 7.97
CA GLN A 42 -4.99 0.10 7.49
C GLN A 42 -4.74 -0.78 6.26
N ILE A 43 -3.90 -0.34 5.33
CA ILE A 43 -3.53 -1.11 4.13
C ILE A 43 -2.85 -2.43 4.51
N ALA A 44 -2.00 -2.43 5.56
CA ALA A 44 -1.39 -3.65 6.09
C ALA A 44 -2.39 -4.73 6.55
N LYS A 45 -3.68 -4.37 6.71
CA LYS A 45 -4.76 -5.27 7.13
C LYS A 45 -5.75 -5.58 5.99
N ASP A 46 -5.57 -4.99 4.81
CA ASP A 46 -6.47 -5.11 3.68
C ASP A 46 -5.87 -6.04 2.62
N ASN A 47 -6.35 -7.29 2.58
CA ASN A 47 -5.83 -8.29 1.65
C ASN A 47 -6.00 -7.90 0.18
N ASP A 48 -7.03 -7.15 -0.19
CA ASP A 48 -7.27 -6.79 -1.60
C ASP A 48 -6.23 -5.78 -2.07
N LEU A 49 -5.92 -4.78 -1.24
CA LEU A 49 -4.86 -3.81 -1.50
C LEU A 49 -3.46 -4.45 -1.44
N LEU A 50 -3.23 -5.38 -0.53
CA LEU A 50 -1.97 -6.12 -0.46
C LEU A 50 -1.75 -7.00 -1.70
N ASN A 51 -2.80 -7.68 -2.18
CA ASN A 51 -2.74 -8.43 -3.44
C ASN A 51 -2.46 -7.52 -4.64
N LEU A 52 -3.07 -6.33 -4.71
CA LEU A 52 -2.76 -5.35 -5.75
C LEU A 52 -1.27 -4.95 -5.72
N CYS A 53 -0.71 -4.78 -4.53
CA CYS A 53 0.68 -4.39 -4.35
C CYS A 53 1.69 -5.49 -4.73
N LEU A 54 1.28 -6.75 -4.85
CA LEU A 54 2.13 -7.85 -5.34
C LEU A 54 2.58 -7.69 -6.80
N HIS A 55 1.96 -6.76 -7.54
CA HIS A 55 2.39 -6.40 -8.89
C HIS A 55 3.63 -5.49 -8.93
N ALA A 56 4.09 -4.97 -7.78
CA ALA A 56 5.33 -4.23 -7.69
C ALA A 56 6.53 -5.14 -8.03
N LYS A 57 7.51 -4.60 -8.76
CA LYS A 57 8.74 -5.34 -9.08
C LYS A 57 9.66 -5.38 -7.87
N GLU A 58 10.52 -6.39 -7.83
CA GLU A 58 11.57 -6.51 -6.82
C GLU A 58 12.39 -5.22 -6.72
N GLY A 59 12.66 -4.79 -5.49
CA GLY A 59 13.43 -3.58 -5.19
C GLY A 59 12.64 -2.27 -5.26
N GLN A 60 11.38 -2.26 -5.74
CA GLN A 60 10.58 -1.04 -5.74
C GLN A 60 10.00 -0.72 -4.34
N PRO A 61 9.88 0.57 -3.98
CA PRO A 61 9.28 0.98 -2.71
C PRO A 61 7.75 0.85 -2.77
N ILE A 62 7.23 -0.29 -2.31
CA ILE A 62 5.80 -0.65 -2.46
C ILE A 62 4.84 0.43 -1.92
N PRO A 63 5.01 0.96 -0.70
CA PRO A 63 4.09 1.99 -0.18
C PRO A 63 4.09 3.25 -1.05
N ASN A 64 5.29 3.73 -1.44
CA ASN A 64 5.43 4.91 -2.29
C ASN A 64 4.82 4.69 -3.68
N LEU A 65 4.89 3.48 -4.24
CA LEU A 65 4.23 3.16 -5.51
C LEU A 65 2.71 3.23 -5.39
N LEU A 66 2.14 2.62 -4.34
CA LEU A 66 0.69 2.65 -4.14
C LEU A 66 0.21 4.10 -3.94
N PHE A 67 0.82 4.84 -3.01
CA PHE A 67 0.43 6.22 -2.74
C PHE A 67 0.69 7.14 -3.94
N GLY A 68 1.79 6.93 -4.67
CA GLY A 68 2.07 7.64 -5.92
C GLY A 68 1.03 7.37 -7.00
N ALA A 69 0.54 6.13 -7.12
CA ALA A 69 -0.53 5.76 -8.05
C ALA A 69 -1.87 6.40 -7.65
N VAL A 70 -2.23 6.39 -6.36
CA VAL A 70 -3.42 7.09 -5.85
C VAL A 70 -3.33 8.58 -6.16
N HIS A 71 -2.20 9.22 -5.84
CA HIS A 71 -2.00 10.64 -6.11
C HIS A 71 -2.06 10.94 -7.61
N TYR A 72 -1.44 10.12 -8.45
CA TYR A 72 -1.52 10.25 -9.90
C TYR A 72 -2.97 10.23 -10.42
N LEU A 73 -3.79 9.28 -9.96
CA LEU A 73 -5.20 9.18 -10.36
C LEU A 73 -6.01 10.40 -9.90
N LEU A 74 -5.76 10.91 -8.70
CA LEU A 74 -6.41 12.12 -8.21
C LEU A 74 -6.01 13.35 -9.04
N LEU A 75 -4.73 13.48 -9.40
CA LEU A 75 -4.25 14.55 -10.29
C LEU A 75 -4.84 14.48 -11.71
N GLN A 76 -5.25 13.30 -12.18
CA GLN A 76 -5.98 13.17 -13.45
C GLN A 76 -7.45 13.61 -13.37
N GLY A 77 -7.90 14.13 -12.21
CA GLY A 77 -9.27 14.64 -12.03
C GLY A 77 -10.29 13.56 -11.66
N THR A 78 -9.85 12.42 -11.12
CA THR A 78 -10.76 11.40 -10.58
C THR A 78 -11.63 12.03 -9.49
N ASP A 79 -12.95 12.02 -9.67
CA ASP A 79 -13.88 12.59 -8.69
C ASP A 79 -14.07 11.63 -7.52
N HIS A 80 -13.21 11.77 -6.51
CA HIS A 80 -13.20 10.95 -5.32
C HIS A 80 -12.92 11.82 -4.09
N GLU A 81 -13.56 11.50 -2.95
CA GLU A 81 -13.40 12.21 -1.68
C GLU A 81 -11.94 12.24 -1.17
N LEU A 82 -11.13 11.26 -1.57
CA LEU A 82 -9.71 11.18 -1.23
C LEU A 82 -8.90 12.42 -1.65
N LYS A 83 -9.34 13.17 -2.67
CA LYS A 83 -8.68 14.43 -3.08
C LYS A 83 -8.60 15.45 -1.96
N GLU A 84 -9.52 15.41 -0.99
CA GLU A 84 -9.54 16.33 0.15
C GLU A 84 -8.41 16.05 1.15
N PHE A 85 -7.83 14.84 1.11
CA PHE A 85 -6.75 14.40 1.99
C PHE A 85 -5.38 14.41 1.31
N TYR A 86 -5.32 14.52 -0.01
CA TYR A 86 -4.10 14.62 -0.79
C TYR A 86 -3.97 16.07 -1.28
N PRO A 87 -3.28 16.96 -0.53
CA PRO A 87 -3.07 18.32 -1.00
C PRO A 87 -2.36 18.27 -2.35
N SER A 88 -2.94 18.91 -3.36
CA SER A 88 -2.25 19.20 -4.61
C SER A 88 -1.19 20.25 -4.28
N GLU A 89 0.07 19.83 -4.19
CA GLU A 89 1.22 20.75 -4.20
C GLU A 89 1.31 21.49 -5.55
#